data_AF-A0A3M1FSS6-F1
#
_entry.id   AF-A0A3M1FSS6-F1
#
_cell.length_a   1.000
_cell.length_b   1.000
_cell.length_c   1.000
_cell.angle_alpha   90.00
_cell.angle_beta   90.00
_cell.angle_gamma   90.00
#
_symmetry.space_group_name_H-M   'P 1'
#
loop_
_entity.id
_entity.type
_entity.pdbx_description
1 polymer ?
#
loop_
_entity_poly.entity_id
_entity_poly.type
_entity_poly.pdbx_seq_one_letter_code
_entity_poly.pdbx_strand_id
1 'polypeptide(L)'
;YFDLIERLLPEELLSAPNPHADENAYHDWHVLRRVRGMGLAAPNAGDHWLGIVGAKGRERRKALARLVERHLLIPVKVQGVDRWTLYMHSADMPLLERIQQQSPPDPEAAFLAPLDNLLWNREMIAALFDFEYVWEVYVPKNRRRYGYYTLPVLYGEHFVARVDFQFDKKSRFLSVNNWWWEPNVKLSAEMRTALGRCLEEFAEYLGAQDFQPLIFGDESSAR
;
A
#
# COMPACT_ATOMS: atom_id res chain seq x y z
N TYR A 1 4.23 25.33 -10.71
CA TYR A 1 5.05 26.49 -10.32
C TYR A 1 6.04 26.03 -9.27
N PHE A 2 7.30 26.44 -9.36
CA PHE A 2 8.37 26.15 -8.39
C PHE A 2 8.95 27.48 -7.91
N ASP A 3 9.36 27.58 -6.64
CA ASP A 3 9.98 28.77 -6.06
C ASP A 3 11.00 28.37 -4.97
N LEU A 4 11.76 29.33 -4.45
CA LEU A 4 12.70 29.13 -3.36
C LEU A 4 11.97 28.77 -2.05
N ILE A 5 12.55 27.87 -1.24
CA ILE A 5 11.92 27.37 -0.01
C ILE A 5 11.60 28.51 0.98
N GLU A 6 12.43 29.56 0.98
CA GLU A 6 12.31 30.77 1.78
C GLU A 6 11.09 31.63 1.42
N ARG A 7 10.50 31.41 0.24
CA ARG A 7 9.27 32.08 -0.20
C ARG A 7 8.02 31.22 0.00
N LEU A 8 8.22 29.93 0.28
CA LEU A 8 7.15 28.95 0.42
C LEU A 8 6.84 28.61 1.89
N LEU A 9 7.83 28.75 2.78
CA LEU A 9 7.72 28.41 4.20
C LEU A 9 7.98 29.64 5.09
N PRO A 10 7.30 29.74 6.25
CA PRO A 10 7.61 30.74 7.26
C PRO A 10 9.06 30.64 7.77
N GLU A 11 9.66 31.78 8.12
CA GLU A 11 11.03 31.86 8.62
C GLU A 11 11.26 31.03 9.89
N GLU A 12 10.22 30.88 10.72
CA GLU A 12 10.25 30.09 11.94
C GLU A 12 10.48 28.60 11.67
N LEU A 13 9.97 28.08 10.53
CA LEU A 13 10.20 26.68 10.14
C LEU A 13 11.58 26.48 9.53
N LEU A 14 12.08 27.47 8.80
CA LEU A 14 13.38 27.41 8.12
C LEU A 14 14.55 27.53 9.10
N SER A 15 14.37 28.35 10.14
CA SER A 15 15.35 28.57 11.20
C SER A 15 15.22 27.60 12.37
N ALA A 16 14.18 26.75 12.37
CA ALA A 16 13.98 25.76 13.42
C ALA A 16 15.18 24.81 13.52
N PRO A 17 15.66 24.49 14.74
CA PRO A 17 16.70 23.49 14.91
C PRO A 17 16.19 22.12 14.46
N ASN A 18 17.11 21.23 14.06
CA ASN A 18 16.76 19.85 13.78
C ASN A 18 16.05 19.24 15.01
N PRO A 19 14.81 18.74 14.88
CA PRO A 19 14.05 18.18 16.01
C PRO A 19 14.66 16.89 16.56
N HIS A 20 15.62 16.29 15.86
CA HIS A 20 16.34 15.10 16.29
C HIS A 20 17.68 15.47 16.91
N ALA A 21 17.89 15.06 18.16
CA ALA A 21 19.10 15.35 18.92
C ALA A 21 20.36 14.76 18.28
N ASP A 22 20.24 13.60 17.61
CA ASP A 22 21.31 12.93 16.89
C ASP A 22 20.77 12.07 15.74
N GLU A 23 21.69 11.43 15.02
CA GLU A 23 21.37 10.56 13.89
C GLU A 23 20.54 9.32 14.30
N ASN A 24 20.74 8.80 15.51
CA ASN A 24 19.96 7.67 16.01
C ASN A 24 18.52 8.06 16.30
N ALA A 25 18.29 9.24 16.87
CA ALA A 25 16.96 9.79 17.10
C ALA A 25 16.22 10.03 15.77
N TYR A 26 16.93 10.51 14.73
CA TYR A 26 16.37 10.62 13.39
C TYR A 26 16.02 9.25 12.79
N HIS A 27 16.93 8.27 12.88
CA HIS A 27 16.68 6.92 12.39
C HIS A 27 15.49 6.26 13.10
N ASP A 28 15.41 6.35 14.43
CA ASP A 28 14.32 5.78 15.22
C ASP A 28 12.97 6.40 14.83
N TRP A 29 12.90 7.74 14.74
CA TRP A 29 11.69 8.43 14.33
C TRP A 29 11.23 8.01 12.92
N HIS A 30 12.16 8.00 11.95
CA HIS A 30 11.80 7.73 10.56
C HIS A 30 11.48 6.25 10.33
N VAL A 31 12.23 5.32 10.96
CA VAL A 31 11.91 3.88 10.91
C VAL A 31 10.56 3.60 11.56
N LEU A 32 10.26 4.19 12.72
CA LEU A 32 8.95 4.03 13.35
C LEU A 32 7.83 4.54 12.47
N ARG A 33 7.99 5.74 11.88
CA ARG A 33 7.04 6.31 10.92
C ARG A 33 6.86 5.39 9.71
N ARG A 34 7.93 4.79 9.21
CA ARG A 34 7.89 3.87 8.08
C ARG A 34 7.11 2.60 8.41
N VAL A 35 7.35 1.98 9.58
CA VAL A 35 6.60 0.80 10.03
C VAL A 35 5.11 1.11 10.15
N ARG A 36 4.76 2.24 10.79
CA ARG A 36 3.36 2.69 10.91
C ARG A 36 2.69 2.89 9.55
N GLY A 37 3.42 3.43 8.58
CA GLY A 37 2.90 3.66 7.23
C GLY A 37 2.58 2.37 6.47
N MET A 38 3.25 1.26 6.79
CA MET A 38 3.05 -0.04 6.13
C MET A 38 2.20 -1.01 6.96
N GLY A 39 1.93 -0.71 8.23
CA GLY A 39 1.30 -1.60 9.21
C GLY A 39 2.24 -2.71 9.70
N LEU A 40 2.83 -3.46 8.78
CA LEU A 40 3.74 -4.57 9.07
C LEU A 40 4.99 -4.47 8.18
N ALA A 41 6.17 -4.50 8.81
CA ALA A 41 7.43 -4.24 8.11
C ALA A 41 8.42 -5.39 8.21
N ALA A 42 8.94 -5.84 7.07
CA ALA A 42 10.06 -6.78 7.04
C ALA A 42 11.42 -6.06 7.13
N PRO A 43 12.41 -6.62 7.85
CA PRO A 43 13.71 -5.99 8.07
C PRO A 43 14.69 -6.16 6.90
N ASN A 44 14.30 -6.91 5.85
CA ASN A 44 15.11 -7.11 4.64
C ASN A 44 15.43 -5.78 3.96
N ALA A 45 16.51 -5.77 3.16
CA ALA A 45 16.73 -4.64 2.26
C ALA A 45 15.65 -4.62 1.19
N GLY A 46 15.24 -3.44 0.75
CA GLY A 46 14.19 -3.26 -0.25
C GLY A 46 13.75 -1.81 -0.35
N ASP A 47 12.92 -1.54 -1.36
CA ASP A 47 12.46 -0.19 -1.71
C ASP A 47 11.61 0.44 -0.61
N HIS A 48 10.96 -0.39 0.21
CA HIS A 48 10.20 0.00 1.38
C HIS A 48 11.03 0.68 2.49
N TRP A 49 12.35 0.76 2.37
CA TRP A 49 13.22 1.55 3.25
C TRP A 49 13.89 2.75 2.58
N LEU A 50 13.63 3.01 1.30
CA LEU A 50 14.21 4.15 0.58
C LEU A 50 13.76 5.50 1.17
N GLY A 51 14.62 6.50 1.05
CA GLY A 51 14.36 7.87 1.53
C GLY A 51 14.68 8.10 3.02
N ILE A 52 15.12 7.08 3.76
CA ILE A 52 15.65 7.26 5.11
C ILE A 52 17.17 7.48 5.02
N VAL A 53 17.59 8.74 5.14
CA VAL A 53 19.00 9.14 5.04
C VAL A 53 19.81 8.43 6.13
N GLY A 54 21.01 7.92 5.83
CA GLY A 54 21.88 7.26 6.82
C GLY A 54 21.43 5.86 7.29
N ALA A 55 20.13 5.54 7.26
CA ALA A 55 19.56 4.28 7.78
C ALA A 55 19.68 3.10 6.80
N LYS A 56 20.90 2.79 6.36
CA LYS A 56 21.18 1.56 5.58
C LYS A 56 20.99 0.31 6.44
N GLY A 57 21.23 -0.88 5.88
CA GLY A 57 20.89 -2.16 6.52
C GLY A 57 21.42 -2.36 7.95
N ARG A 58 22.60 -1.85 8.31
CA ARG A 58 23.12 -1.93 9.69
C ARG A 58 22.38 -0.97 10.63
N GLU A 59 22.32 0.30 10.28
CA GLU A 59 21.70 1.35 11.12
C GLU A 59 20.18 1.16 11.24
N ARG A 60 19.51 0.69 10.18
CA ARG A 60 18.10 0.27 10.24
C ARG A 60 17.88 -0.82 11.28
N ARG A 61 18.72 -1.86 11.30
CA ARG A 61 18.58 -2.97 12.28
C ARG A 61 18.79 -2.48 13.71
N LYS A 62 19.74 -1.56 13.93
CA LYS A 62 19.92 -0.91 15.23
C LYS A 62 18.70 -0.09 15.64
N ALA A 63 18.13 0.69 14.71
CA ALA A 63 16.91 1.46 14.98
C ALA A 63 15.72 0.55 15.33
N LEU A 64 15.50 -0.52 14.55
CA LEU A 64 14.47 -1.52 14.88
C LEU A 64 14.69 -2.13 16.28
N ALA A 65 15.93 -2.48 16.63
CA ALA A 65 16.25 -3.03 17.96
C ALA A 65 15.96 -2.03 19.09
N ARG A 66 16.40 -0.77 18.95
CA ARG A 66 16.10 0.29 19.94
C ARG A 66 14.62 0.55 20.08
N LEU A 67 13.87 0.55 18.98
CA LEU A 67 12.42 0.76 19.00
C LEU A 67 11.67 -0.40 19.68
N VAL A 68 12.17 -1.64 19.55
CA VAL A 68 11.65 -2.79 20.30
C VAL A 68 11.99 -2.68 21.78
N GLU A 69 13.23 -2.33 22.13
CA GLU A 69 13.67 -2.09 23.51
C GLU A 69 12.83 -0.99 24.20
N ARG A 70 12.41 0.01 23.44
CA ARG A 70 11.53 1.10 23.90
C ARG A 70 10.04 0.76 23.84
N HIS A 71 9.66 -0.46 23.51
CA HIS A 71 8.26 -0.92 23.37
C HIS A 71 7.42 -0.13 22.37
N LEU A 72 8.06 0.49 21.36
CA LEU A 72 7.38 1.18 20.26
C LEU A 72 7.11 0.26 19.07
N LEU A 73 7.91 -0.81 18.93
CA LEU A 73 7.70 -1.87 17.95
C LEU A 73 7.57 -3.23 18.64
N ILE A 74 6.78 -4.11 18.03
CA ILE A 74 6.60 -5.48 18.46
C ILE A 74 7.10 -6.40 17.34
N PRO A 75 8.05 -7.32 17.60
CA PRO A 75 8.42 -8.35 16.65
C PRO A 75 7.27 -9.34 16.45
N VAL A 76 6.92 -9.62 15.20
CA VAL A 76 5.80 -10.49 14.81
C VAL A 76 6.31 -11.65 13.97
N LYS A 77 5.81 -12.84 14.28
CA LYS A 77 5.97 -14.04 13.46
C LYS A 77 4.63 -14.36 12.80
N VAL A 78 4.66 -14.51 11.49
CA VAL A 78 3.50 -14.87 10.69
C VAL A 78 3.70 -16.29 10.18
N GLN A 79 2.71 -17.14 10.39
CA GLN A 79 2.73 -18.53 9.93
C GLN A 79 2.92 -18.59 8.42
N GLY A 80 3.83 -19.44 7.94
CA GLY A 80 4.16 -19.57 6.52
C GLY A 80 5.16 -18.53 6.00
N VAL A 81 5.52 -17.52 6.80
CA VAL A 81 6.51 -16.48 6.46
C VAL A 81 7.70 -16.53 7.43
N ASP A 82 8.27 -17.73 7.59
CA ASP A 82 9.31 -17.99 8.61
C ASP A 82 10.65 -17.30 8.32
N ARG A 83 10.87 -16.90 7.05
CA ARG A 83 12.08 -16.23 6.59
C ARG A 83 12.36 -14.90 7.31
N TRP A 84 11.33 -14.24 7.83
CA TRP A 84 11.47 -12.94 8.49
C TRP A 84 10.89 -12.93 9.91
N THR A 85 11.42 -12.04 10.73
CA THR A 85 10.69 -11.51 11.87
C THR A 85 10.20 -10.14 11.43
N LEU A 86 8.89 -9.96 11.34
CA LEU A 86 8.27 -8.71 10.94
C LEU A 86 8.15 -7.79 12.16
N TYR A 87 7.86 -6.51 11.93
CA TYR A 87 7.71 -5.53 13.00
C TYR A 87 6.41 -4.77 12.78
N MET A 88 5.58 -4.70 13.82
CA MET A 88 4.37 -3.87 13.85
C MET A 88 4.53 -2.77 14.92
N HIS A 89 3.78 -1.69 14.79
CA HIS A 89 3.75 -0.67 15.82
C HIS A 89 3.00 -1.18 17.05
N SER A 90 3.51 -0.91 18.26
CA SER A 90 2.90 -1.44 19.48
C SER A 90 1.47 -0.92 19.72
N ALA A 91 1.17 0.30 19.26
CA ALA A 91 -0.17 0.87 19.33
C ALA A 91 -1.22 0.16 18.45
N ASP A 92 -0.80 -0.74 17.55
CA ASP A 92 -1.73 -1.53 16.73
C ASP A 92 -2.14 -2.85 17.42
N MET A 93 -1.55 -3.19 18.58
CA MET A 93 -1.91 -4.39 19.35
C MET A 93 -3.41 -4.46 19.71
N PRO A 94 -4.07 -3.37 20.18
CA PRO A 94 -5.49 -3.43 20.49
C PRO A 94 -6.37 -3.74 19.26
N LEU A 95 -5.93 -3.38 18.05
CA LEU A 95 -6.62 -3.76 16.82
C LEU A 95 -6.49 -5.26 16.57
N LEU A 96 -5.27 -5.81 16.72
CA LEU A 96 -5.00 -7.24 16.58
C LEU A 96 -5.80 -8.09 17.59
N GLU A 97 -5.86 -7.66 18.85
CA GLU A 97 -6.65 -8.34 19.89
C GLU A 97 -8.15 -8.31 19.57
N ARG A 98 -8.65 -7.18 19.04
CA ARG A 98 -10.07 -7.04 18.68
C ARG A 98 -10.48 -8.00 17.56
N ILE A 99 -9.68 -8.10 16.50
CA ILE A 99 -9.99 -8.99 15.37
C ILE A 99 -9.91 -10.47 15.74
N GLN A 100 -9.19 -10.83 16.81
CA GLN A 100 -9.17 -12.19 17.34
C GLN A 100 -10.43 -12.54 18.16
N GLN A 101 -11.08 -11.53 18.74
CA GLN A 101 -12.22 -11.71 19.65
C GLN A 101 -13.57 -11.52 18.96
N GLN A 102 -13.61 -10.80 17.85
CA GLN A 102 -14.82 -10.42 17.14
C GLN A 102 -14.79 -10.93 15.71
N SER A 103 -15.97 -11.15 15.14
CA SER A 103 -16.06 -11.39 13.69
C SER A 103 -15.47 -10.18 12.95
N PRO A 104 -14.70 -10.39 11.88
CA PRO A 104 -14.21 -9.31 11.04
C PRO A 104 -15.40 -8.51 10.47
N PRO A 105 -15.22 -7.21 10.18
CA PRO A 105 -16.25 -6.42 9.51
C PRO A 105 -16.58 -7.02 8.13
N ASP A 106 -17.72 -6.61 7.58
CA ASP A 106 -18.08 -6.99 6.22
C ASP A 106 -16.96 -6.60 5.24
N PRO A 107 -16.56 -7.49 4.31
CA PRO A 107 -15.47 -7.22 3.41
C PRO A 107 -15.75 -6.00 2.51
N GLU A 108 -14.82 -5.04 2.51
CA GLU A 108 -14.84 -3.88 1.60
C GLU A 108 -13.86 -4.08 0.45
N ALA A 109 -14.03 -3.29 -0.61
CA ALA A 109 -13.11 -3.26 -1.73
C ALA A 109 -12.27 -1.98 -1.77
N ALA A 110 -11.05 -2.08 -2.29
CA ALA A 110 -10.17 -0.93 -2.52
C ALA A 110 -9.34 -1.09 -3.80
N PHE A 111 -9.17 -0.01 -4.55
CA PHE A 111 -8.17 0.08 -5.62
C PHE A 111 -6.88 0.70 -5.09
N LEU A 112 -5.80 -0.08 -5.05
CA LEU A 112 -4.54 0.40 -4.49
C LEU A 112 -3.70 1.10 -5.55
N ALA A 113 -3.29 2.33 -5.26
CA ALA A 113 -2.35 3.04 -6.11
C ALA A 113 -1.00 2.29 -6.17
N PRO A 114 -0.25 2.30 -7.29
CA PRO A 114 1.02 1.59 -7.41
C PRO A 114 2.09 1.97 -6.39
N LEU A 115 1.95 3.16 -5.79
CA LEU A 115 2.85 3.72 -4.77
C LEU A 115 2.25 3.67 -3.36
N ASP A 116 1.13 2.98 -3.18
CA ASP A 116 0.58 2.70 -1.85
C ASP A 116 1.63 2.00 -0.98
N ASN A 117 1.69 2.38 0.30
CA ASN A 117 2.71 1.88 1.22
C ASN A 117 2.64 0.36 1.40
N LEU A 118 1.45 -0.25 1.26
CA LEU A 118 1.28 -1.69 1.32
C LEU A 118 2.10 -2.39 0.22
N LEU A 119 2.20 -1.77 -0.96
CA LEU A 119 2.86 -2.35 -2.13
C LEU A 119 4.37 -2.09 -2.19
N TRP A 120 4.94 -1.37 -1.22
CA TRP A 120 6.38 -1.05 -1.21
C TRP A 120 7.28 -2.27 -1.02
N ASN A 121 6.83 -3.29 -0.29
CA ASN A 121 7.59 -4.53 -0.10
C ASN A 121 6.93 -5.69 -0.86
N ARG A 122 7.30 -5.83 -2.14
CA ARG A 122 6.74 -6.85 -3.04
C ARG A 122 7.05 -8.27 -2.61
N GLU A 123 8.22 -8.53 -2.02
CA GLU A 123 8.54 -9.87 -1.50
C GLU A 123 7.63 -10.25 -0.33
N MET A 124 7.30 -9.28 0.54
CA MET A 124 6.37 -9.49 1.64
C MET A 124 4.94 -9.67 1.15
N ILE A 125 4.51 -8.88 0.16
CA ILE A 125 3.17 -9.02 -0.43
C ILE A 125 3.01 -10.39 -1.11
N ALA A 126 4.00 -10.83 -1.88
CA ALA A 126 4.00 -12.17 -2.45
C ALA A 126 3.94 -13.27 -1.36
N ALA A 127 4.69 -13.11 -0.27
CA ALA A 127 4.71 -14.11 0.81
C ALA A 127 3.43 -14.14 1.66
N LEU A 128 2.77 -13.00 1.89
CA LEU A 128 1.58 -12.90 2.73
C LEU A 128 0.27 -13.14 1.97
N PHE A 129 0.21 -12.69 0.72
CA PHE A 129 -1.03 -12.63 -0.05
C PHE A 129 -1.00 -13.48 -1.32
N ASP A 130 0.10 -14.20 -1.60
CA ASP A 130 0.30 -14.94 -2.86
C ASP A 130 0.06 -14.05 -4.10
N PHE A 131 0.47 -12.78 -4.00
CA PHE A 131 0.21 -11.77 -5.02
C PHE A 131 1.50 -11.11 -5.51
N GLU A 132 1.83 -11.33 -6.78
CA GLU A 132 2.93 -10.63 -7.43
C GLU A 132 2.44 -9.32 -8.05
N TYR A 133 3.15 -8.24 -7.73
CA TYR A 133 2.85 -6.92 -8.29
C TYR A 133 4.09 -6.25 -8.88
N VAL A 134 3.97 -5.84 -10.14
CA VAL A 134 4.98 -5.02 -10.82
C VAL A 134 4.30 -3.81 -11.43
N TRP A 135 4.80 -2.62 -11.09
CA TRP A 135 4.36 -1.39 -11.73
C TRP A 135 5.01 -1.26 -13.12
N GLU A 136 4.24 -1.57 -14.16
CA GLU A 136 4.73 -1.72 -15.54
C GLU A 136 4.78 -0.40 -16.35
N VAL A 137 4.69 0.75 -15.68
CA VAL A 137 4.66 2.07 -16.33
C VAL A 137 5.89 2.31 -17.22
N TYR A 138 7.05 1.78 -16.81
CA TYR A 138 8.33 1.88 -17.52
C TYR A 138 8.57 0.72 -18.50
N VAL A 139 7.74 -0.32 -18.49
CA VAL A 139 7.84 -1.45 -19.41
C VAL A 139 7.28 -1.01 -20.77
N PRO A 140 7.97 -1.26 -21.91
CA PRO A 140 7.45 -0.96 -23.23
C PRO A 140 6.06 -1.58 -23.44
N LYS A 141 5.16 -0.87 -24.13
CA LYS A 141 3.73 -1.28 -24.26
C LYS A 141 3.55 -2.73 -24.71
N ASN A 142 4.36 -3.22 -25.65
CA ASN A 142 4.29 -4.58 -26.19
C ASN A 142 4.89 -5.67 -25.29
N ARG A 143 5.46 -5.30 -24.13
CA ARG A 143 6.04 -6.22 -23.14
C ARG A 143 5.31 -6.21 -21.80
N ARG A 144 4.26 -5.40 -21.66
CA ARG A 144 3.45 -5.34 -20.43
C ARG A 144 2.61 -6.60 -20.32
N ARG A 145 2.51 -7.14 -19.10
CA ARG A 145 1.62 -8.25 -18.76
C ARG A 145 0.18 -7.76 -18.57
N TYR A 146 0.00 -6.59 -17.96
CA TYR A 146 -1.30 -6.02 -17.62
C TYR A 146 -1.55 -4.71 -18.39
N GLY A 147 -1.28 -3.56 -17.77
CA GLY A 147 -1.62 -2.24 -18.28
C GLY A 147 -0.57 -1.19 -17.96
N TYR A 148 -0.85 0.06 -18.33
CA TYR A 148 0.09 1.16 -18.07
C TYR A 148 0.09 1.58 -16.61
N TYR A 149 -1.11 1.65 -16.00
CA TYR A 149 -1.29 2.09 -14.63
C TYR A 149 -2.23 1.12 -13.89
N THR A 150 -1.80 -0.14 -13.82
CA THR A 150 -2.58 -1.22 -13.21
C THR A 150 -2.62 -1.08 -11.68
N LEU A 151 -3.84 -1.02 -11.14
CA LEU A 151 -4.13 -1.00 -9.71
C LEU A 151 -4.49 -2.42 -9.23
N PRO A 152 -3.88 -2.92 -8.15
CA PRO A 152 -4.42 -4.07 -7.43
C PRO A 152 -5.80 -3.76 -6.86
N VAL A 153 -6.69 -4.76 -6.90
CA VAL A 153 -8.02 -4.71 -6.31
C VAL A 153 -8.02 -5.59 -5.08
N LEU A 154 -8.15 -4.97 -3.91
CA LEU A 154 -8.33 -5.66 -2.64
C LEU A 154 -9.83 -5.86 -2.40
N TYR A 155 -10.22 -7.02 -1.88
CA TYR A 155 -11.54 -7.28 -1.30
C TYR A 155 -11.38 -8.06 -0.01
N GLY A 156 -11.82 -7.47 1.11
CA GLY A 156 -11.53 -8.00 2.44
C GLY A 156 -10.02 -8.13 2.65
N GLU A 157 -9.55 -9.36 2.82
CA GLU A 157 -8.15 -9.69 3.14
C GLU A 157 -7.35 -10.18 1.92
N HIS A 158 -7.95 -10.18 0.72
CA HIS A 158 -7.35 -10.79 -0.48
C HIS A 158 -7.26 -9.81 -1.64
N PHE A 159 -6.16 -9.92 -2.40
CA PHE A 159 -6.11 -9.35 -3.75
C PHE A 159 -6.94 -10.23 -4.67
N VAL A 160 -8.01 -9.67 -5.22
CA VAL A 160 -8.99 -10.42 -6.04
C VAL A 160 -8.87 -10.11 -7.51
N ALA A 161 -8.32 -8.95 -7.87
CA ALA A 161 -8.16 -8.58 -9.27
C ALA A 161 -7.06 -7.53 -9.48
N ARG A 162 -6.88 -7.18 -10.74
CA ARG A 162 -6.12 -6.03 -11.22
C ARG A 162 -6.99 -5.24 -12.19
N VAL A 163 -6.90 -3.93 -12.15
CA VAL A 163 -7.67 -3.03 -13.02
C VAL A 163 -6.78 -1.96 -13.63
N ASP A 164 -6.95 -1.68 -14.92
CA ASP A 164 -6.31 -0.56 -15.61
C ASP A 164 -7.41 0.45 -15.99
N PHE A 165 -7.47 1.55 -15.25
CA PHE A 165 -8.43 2.62 -15.50
C PHE A 165 -7.88 3.65 -16.50
N GLN A 166 -8.79 4.36 -17.17
CA GLN A 166 -8.46 5.55 -17.92
C GLN A 166 -9.42 6.68 -17.57
N PHE A 167 -8.86 7.80 -17.15
CA PHE A 167 -9.62 9.01 -16.86
C PHE A 167 -9.40 10.05 -17.96
N ASP A 168 -10.46 10.38 -18.70
CA ASP A 168 -10.43 11.47 -19.68
C ASP A 168 -10.71 12.80 -18.99
N LYS A 169 -9.68 13.65 -18.90
CA LYS A 169 -9.77 14.97 -18.27
C LYS A 169 -10.73 15.93 -18.97
N LYS A 170 -11.02 15.74 -20.26
CA LYS A 170 -11.91 16.63 -21.02
C LYS A 170 -13.38 16.32 -20.75
N SER A 171 -13.76 15.06 -20.89
CA SER A 171 -15.13 14.59 -20.65
C SER A 171 -15.41 14.33 -19.16
N ARG A 172 -14.36 14.25 -18.32
CA ARG A 172 -14.43 13.78 -16.93
C ARG A 172 -15.05 12.38 -16.82
N PHE A 173 -14.82 11.54 -17.82
CA PHE A 173 -15.29 10.16 -17.85
C PHE A 173 -14.21 9.20 -17.36
N LEU A 174 -14.57 8.28 -16.46
CA LEU A 174 -13.71 7.19 -16.01
C LEU A 174 -14.10 5.89 -16.71
N SER A 175 -13.20 5.33 -17.51
CA SER A 175 -13.39 4.04 -18.20
C SER A 175 -12.49 2.95 -17.63
N VAL A 176 -12.90 1.70 -17.81
CA VAL A 176 -12.09 0.52 -17.50
C VAL A 176 -11.47 0.02 -18.78
N ASN A 177 -10.16 0.20 -18.94
CA ASN A 177 -9.46 -0.33 -20.12
C ASN A 177 -9.36 -1.84 -20.06
N ASN A 178 -9.02 -2.39 -18.89
CA ASN A 178 -8.89 -3.82 -18.68
C ASN A 178 -9.17 -4.18 -17.22
N TRP A 179 -9.64 -5.41 -17.02
CA TRP A 179 -9.86 -6.06 -15.73
C TRP A 179 -9.32 -7.49 -15.79
N TRP A 180 -8.58 -7.90 -14.76
CA TRP A 180 -8.05 -9.26 -14.64
C TRP A 180 -8.39 -9.81 -13.26
N TRP A 181 -9.10 -10.92 -13.19
CA TRP A 181 -9.31 -11.65 -11.94
C TRP A 181 -8.04 -12.40 -11.54
N GLU A 182 -7.76 -12.45 -10.24
CA GLU A 182 -6.79 -13.41 -9.71
C GLU A 182 -7.34 -14.85 -9.87
N PRO A 183 -6.46 -15.86 -9.94
CA PRO A 183 -6.87 -17.25 -9.99
C PRO A 183 -7.80 -17.63 -8.84
N ASN A 184 -8.77 -18.52 -9.11
CA ASN A 184 -9.71 -19.08 -8.14
C ASN A 184 -10.70 -18.09 -7.48
N VAL A 185 -10.74 -16.83 -7.92
CA VAL A 185 -11.73 -15.87 -7.44
C VAL A 185 -13.12 -16.23 -7.97
N LYS A 186 -14.07 -16.38 -7.04
CA LYS A 186 -15.49 -16.54 -7.34
C LYS A 186 -16.23 -15.27 -6.94
N LEU A 187 -16.82 -14.61 -7.92
CA LEU A 187 -17.56 -13.37 -7.69
C LEU A 187 -18.88 -13.66 -6.96
N SER A 188 -18.97 -13.27 -5.69
CA SER A 188 -20.21 -13.29 -4.93
C SER A 188 -21.04 -12.02 -5.16
N ALA A 189 -22.30 -12.03 -4.71
CA ALA A 189 -23.15 -10.84 -4.77
C ALA A 189 -22.61 -9.71 -3.89
N GLU A 190 -22.10 -10.04 -2.70
CA GLU A 190 -21.49 -9.11 -1.75
C GLU A 190 -20.24 -8.46 -2.33
N MET A 191 -19.37 -9.26 -2.95
CA MET A 191 -18.17 -8.75 -3.63
C MET A 191 -18.55 -7.82 -4.79
N ARG A 192 -19.55 -8.18 -5.59
CA ARG A 192 -20.04 -7.32 -6.68
C ARG A 192 -20.52 -5.97 -6.15
N THR A 193 -21.30 -5.96 -5.06
CA THR A 193 -21.77 -4.73 -4.42
C THR A 193 -20.61 -3.89 -3.88
N ALA A 194 -19.65 -4.51 -3.18
CA ALA A 194 -18.49 -3.81 -2.64
C ALA A 194 -17.61 -3.18 -3.74
N LEU A 195 -17.38 -3.91 -4.84
CA LEU A 195 -16.64 -3.41 -6.00
C LEU A 195 -17.36 -2.25 -6.70
N GLY A 196 -18.69 -2.33 -6.82
CA GLY A 196 -19.51 -1.25 -7.38
C GLY A 196 -19.39 0.03 -6.56
N ARG A 197 -19.57 -0.07 -5.24
CA ARG A 197 -19.39 1.07 -4.31
C ARG A 197 -17.97 1.64 -4.37
N CYS A 198 -16.95 0.78 -4.37
CA CYS A 198 -15.56 1.22 -4.48
C CYS A 198 -15.31 2.00 -5.78
N LEU A 199 -15.93 1.60 -6.90
CA LEU A 199 -15.84 2.35 -8.15
C LEU A 199 -16.52 3.71 -8.07
N GLU A 200 -17.70 3.79 -7.46
CA GLU A 200 -18.40 5.06 -7.24
C GLU A 200 -17.54 6.03 -6.41
N GLU A 201 -17.02 5.57 -5.28
CA GLU A 201 -16.13 6.35 -4.40
C GLU A 201 -14.84 6.78 -5.13
N PHE A 202 -14.25 5.88 -5.95
CA PHE A 202 -13.05 6.19 -6.72
C PHE A 202 -13.33 7.20 -7.84
N ALA A 203 -14.47 7.08 -8.52
CA ALA A 203 -14.92 8.03 -9.53
C ALA A 203 -15.15 9.42 -8.91
N GLU A 204 -15.80 9.49 -7.73
CA GLU A 204 -15.97 10.74 -6.98
C GLU A 204 -14.63 11.36 -6.59
N TYR A 205 -13.72 10.56 -6.03
CA TYR A 205 -12.36 11.00 -5.67
C TYR A 205 -11.61 11.64 -6.84
N LEU A 206 -11.70 11.03 -8.03
CA LEU A 206 -11.08 11.57 -9.25
C LEU A 206 -11.84 12.78 -9.82
N GLY A 207 -13.03 13.07 -9.30
CA GLY A 207 -13.94 14.07 -9.85
C GLY A 207 -14.44 13.66 -11.23
N ALA A 208 -14.77 12.39 -11.46
CA ALA A 208 -15.49 11.98 -12.65
C ALA A 208 -16.93 12.52 -12.61
N GLN A 209 -17.47 12.88 -13.78
CA GLN A 209 -18.89 13.23 -13.93
C GLN A 209 -19.73 12.01 -14.27
N ASP A 210 -19.12 11.00 -14.90
CA ASP A 210 -19.72 9.74 -15.27
C ASP A 210 -18.63 8.67 -15.39
N PHE A 211 -18.99 7.39 -15.31
CA PHE A 211 -18.05 6.28 -15.35
C PHE A 211 -18.65 5.02 -15.95
N GLN A 212 -17.79 4.18 -16.52
CA GLN A 212 -18.18 2.88 -17.05
C GLN A 212 -18.49 1.92 -15.88
N PRO A 213 -19.70 1.34 -15.80
CA PRO A 213 -20.03 0.36 -14.76
C PRO A 213 -19.22 -0.93 -14.92
N LEU A 214 -18.92 -1.59 -13.79
CA LEU A 214 -18.28 -2.91 -13.80
C LEU A 214 -19.30 -3.98 -14.20
N ILE A 215 -19.20 -4.45 -15.44
CA ILE A 215 -20.00 -5.55 -15.96
C ILE A 215 -19.14 -6.81 -15.95
N PHE A 216 -19.32 -7.63 -14.91
CA PHE A 216 -18.69 -8.95 -14.83
C PHE A 216 -19.62 -9.99 -15.47
N GLY A 217 -19.22 -10.54 -16.62
CA GLY A 217 -19.89 -11.68 -17.25
C GLY A 217 -19.67 -12.98 -16.48
N ASP A 218 -20.42 -14.03 -16.85
CA ASP A 218 -20.43 -15.33 -16.14
C ASP A 218 -19.17 -16.18 -16.32
N GLU A 219 -18.20 -15.76 -17.14
CA GLU A 219 -16.96 -16.51 -17.35
C GLU A 219 -15.72 -15.63 -17.15
N SER A 220 -14.99 -16.01 -16.12
CA SER A 220 -13.69 -15.50 -15.72
C SER A 220 -12.64 -15.79 -16.79
N SER A 221 -12.19 -14.76 -17.51
CA SER A 221 -10.90 -14.81 -18.19
C SER A 221 -9.80 -14.51 -17.16
N ALA A 222 -9.52 -15.51 -16.30
CA ALA A 222 -8.27 -15.53 -15.55
C ALA A 222 -7.10 -15.72 -16.54
N ARG A 223 -6.03 -14.94 -16.38
CA ARG A 223 -4.79 -15.06 -17.15
C ARG A 223 -3.64 -15.51 -16.26
#